data_AF-A0A328C6X8-F1
#
_entry.id   AF-A0A328C6X8-F1
#
_cell.length_a   1.000
_cell.length_b   1.000
_cell.length_c   1.000
_cell.angle_alpha   90.00
_cell.angle_beta   90.00
_cell.angle_gamma   90.00
#
_symmetry.space_group_name_H-M   'P 1'
#
loop_
_entity.id
_entity.type
_entity.pdbx_description
1 polymer ?
#
loop_
_entity_poly.entity_id
_entity_poly.type
_entity_poly.pdbx_seq_one_letter_code
_entity_poly.pdbx_strand_id
1 'polypeptide(L)'
;MPVRIKASWIWTACAILILLSLVLPRVDMSIQHESPRAQATFDPFDPAIIELEEHLTRGDLGDWEVAEARRQLPLLKARALARVGPMTPVEMKRTAEMLADYAPQIASQSEGSAQALRAHRDTLLASELPRLQPERITRALEATRQSFESAASTQEAALSNTSN
;
A
#
# COMPACT_ATOMS: atom_id res chain seq x y z
N MET A 1 48.20 -3.52 46.15
CA MET A 1 47.06 -3.67 47.09
C MET A 1 45.85 -4.19 46.31
N PRO A 2 45.34 -5.41 46.57
CA PRO A 2 44.20 -5.93 45.82
C PRO A 2 42.87 -5.42 46.39
N VAL A 3 42.03 -4.85 45.52
CA VAL A 3 40.68 -4.37 45.86
C VAL A 3 39.75 -5.58 46.03
N ARG A 4 39.43 -5.93 47.27
CA ARG A 4 38.41 -6.93 47.60
C ARG A 4 37.03 -6.32 47.40
N ILE A 5 36.47 -6.47 46.21
CA ILE A 5 35.05 -6.17 45.96
C ILE A 5 34.24 -7.19 46.79
N LYS A 6 33.56 -6.71 47.83
CA LYS A 6 32.73 -7.55 48.70
C LYS A 6 31.57 -8.08 47.85
N ALA A 7 31.51 -9.40 47.64
CA ALA A 7 30.47 -10.10 46.87
C ALA A 7 29.04 -9.71 47.24
N SER A 8 28.82 -9.17 48.44
CA SER A 8 27.55 -8.62 48.94
C SER A 8 26.97 -7.48 48.07
N TRP A 9 27.79 -6.69 47.39
CA TRP A 9 27.32 -5.59 46.52
C TRP A 9 26.73 -6.06 45.19
N ILE A 10 27.20 -7.21 44.69
CA ILE A 10 26.73 -7.79 43.42
C ILE A 10 25.31 -8.32 43.59
N TRP A 11 25.01 -8.95 44.73
CA TRP A 11 23.68 -9.47 45.03
C TRP A 11 22.64 -8.36 45.24
N THR A 12 23.03 -7.24 45.83
CA THR A 12 22.14 -6.07 45.98
C THR A 12 21.88 -5.40 44.65
N ALA A 13 22.89 -5.27 43.76
CA ALA A 13 22.68 -4.74 42.41
C ALA A 13 21.75 -5.65 41.56
N CYS A 14 21.91 -6.98 41.64
CA CYS A 14 21.01 -7.91 40.95
C CYS A 14 19.58 -7.86 41.49
N ALA A 15 19.40 -7.78 42.82
CA ALA A 15 18.09 -7.65 43.43
C ALA A 15 17.37 -6.38 42.97
N ILE A 16 18.09 -5.25 42.88
CA ILE A 16 17.55 -3.97 42.38
C ILE A 16 17.17 -4.08 40.91
N LEU A 17 17.98 -4.73 40.06
CA LEU A 17 17.66 -4.92 38.63
C LEU A 17 16.41 -5.79 38.42
N ILE A 18 16.25 -6.85 39.21
CA ILE A 18 15.06 -7.71 39.16
C ILE A 18 13.82 -6.93 39.63
N LEU A 19 13.94 -6.15 40.71
CA LEU A 19 12.83 -5.32 41.20
C LEU A 19 12.45 -4.21 40.19
N LEU A 20 13.43 -3.60 39.51
CA LEU A 20 13.16 -2.66 38.42
C LEU A 20 12.40 -3.33 37.26
N SER A 21 12.73 -4.58 36.93
CA SER A 21 12.04 -5.32 35.86
C SER A 21 10.60 -5.71 36.19
N LEU A 22 10.24 -5.76 37.48
CA LEU A 22 8.90 -6.06 37.98
C LEU A 22 8.00 -4.82 38.12
N VAL A 23 8.60 -3.64 38.33
CA VAL A 23 7.86 -2.38 38.56
C VAL A 23 7.77 -1.53 37.30
N LEU A 24 8.67 -1.69 36.34
CA LEU A 24 8.51 -1.05 35.03
C LEU A 24 7.27 -1.67 34.36
N PRO A 25 6.22 -0.89 34.07
CA PRO A 25 5.18 -1.37 33.18
C PRO A 25 5.90 -1.83 31.92
N ARG A 26 5.59 -3.03 31.43
CA ARG A 26 5.92 -3.37 30.04
C ARG A 26 5.29 -2.26 29.23
N VAL A 27 6.12 -1.30 28.81
CA VAL A 27 5.76 -0.38 27.75
C VAL A 27 5.62 -1.33 26.59
N ASP A 28 4.38 -1.72 26.36
CA ASP A 28 3.98 -2.42 25.18
C ASP A 28 4.39 -1.48 24.05
N MET A 29 5.57 -1.72 23.47
CA MET A 29 5.88 -1.21 22.14
C MET A 29 5.04 -2.03 21.15
N SER A 30 3.74 -2.16 21.39
CA SER A 30 2.80 -1.97 20.31
C SER A 30 3.08 -0.55 19.84
N ILE A 31 3.94 -0.43 18.84
CA ILE A 31 3.84 0.70 17.95
C ILE A 31 2.43 0.56 17.40
N GLN A 32 1.47 1.16 18.09
CA GLN A 32 0.22 1.57 17.51
C GLN A 32 0.67 2.54 16.41
N HIS A 33 0.99 1.96 15.25
CA HIS A 33 0.77 2.64 14.00
C HIS A 33 -0.74 2.85 13.99
N GLU A 34 -1.21 3.87 14.72
CA GLU A 34 -2.34 4.67 14.25
C GLU A 34 -1.89 5.12 12.87
N SER A 35 -2.17 4.28 11.89
CA SER A 35 -1.65 4.47 10.57
C SER A 35 -2.30 5.76 10.09
N PRO A 36 -1.53 6.78 9.68
CA PRO A 36 -2.11 7.95 9.04
C PRO A 36 -2.55 7.60 7.61
N ARG A 37 -3.11 6.40 7.37
CA ARG A 37 -3.58 5.88 6.07
C ARG A 37 -4.78 6.65 5.50
N ALA A 38 -5.29 7.66 6.22
CA ALA A 38 -6.48 8.41 5.87
C ALA A 38 -6.23 9.77 5.19
N GLN A 39 -4.98 10.18 4.94
CA GLN A 39 -4.71 11.29 4.03
C GLN A 39 -4.10 10.75 2.74
N ALA A 40 -4.77 11.01 1.61
CA ALA A 40 -4.31 10.68 0.28
C ALA A 40 -3.06 11.50 -0.07
N THR A 41 -1.96 11.18 0.59
CA THR A 41 -0.64 11.56 0.14
C THR A 41 -0.34 10.61 -1.01
N PHE A 42 -0.38 11.11 -2.24
CA PHE A 42 0.10 10.38 -3.41
C PHE A 42 1.63 10.25 -3.34
N ASP A 43 2.14 9.51 -2.35
CA ASP A 43 3.55 9.12 -2.26
C ASP A 43 3.72 7.76 -2.93
N PRO A 44 4.31 7.70 -4.13
CA PRO A 44 4.53 6.44 -4.83
C PRO A 44 5.50 5.49 -4.11
N PHE A 45 6.23 5.95 -3.09
CA PHE A 45 7.16 5.14 -2.31
C PHE A 45 6.68 4.84 -0.89
N ASP A 46 5.42 5.12 -0.58
CA ASP A 46 4.81 4.75 0.70
C ASP A 46 4.95 3.22 0.93
N PRO A 47 5.61 2.78 2.02
CA PRO A 47 5.77 1.37 2.35
C PRO A 47 4.45 0.59 2.35
N ALA A 48 3.35 1.21 2.79
CA ALA A 48 2.05 0.56 2.85
C ALA A 48 1.50 0.24 1.45
N ILE A 49 1.83 1.06 0.45
CA ILE A 49 1.43 0.86 -0.93
C ILE A 49 2.30 -0.22 -1.60
N ILE A 50 3.58 -0.28 -1.26
CA ILE A 50 4.48 -1.35 -1.70
C ILE A 50 3.97 -2.70 -1.17
N GLU A 51 3.63 -2.75 0.11
CA GLU A 51 3.06 -3.93 0.74
C GLU A 51 1.73 -4.34 0.10
N LEU A 52 0.81 -3.40 -0.11
CA LEU A 52 -0.45 -3.67 -0.83
C LEU A 52 -0.21 -4.24 -2.23
N GLU A 53 0.77 -3.70 -2.96
CA GLU A 53 1.13 -4.23 -4.28
C GLU A 53 1.64 -5.68 -4.19
N GLU A 54 2.44 -6.03 -3.18
CA GLU A 54 2.89 -7.41 -2.95
C GLU A 54 1.73 -8.34 -2.59
N HIS A 55 0.79 -7.92 -1.74
CA HIS A 55 -0.44 -8.64 -1.44
C HIS A 55 -1.25 -8.92 -2.72
N LEU A 56 -1.40 -7.92 -3.58
CA LEU A 56 -2.09 -8.07 -4.85
C LEU A 56 -1.44 -9.12 -5.77
N THR A 57 -0.10 -9.26 -5.74
CA THR A 57 0.58 -10.33 -6.50
C THR A 57 0.29 -11.73 -5.95
N ARG A 58 -0.05 -11.84 -4.67
CA ARG A 58 -0.50 -13.10 -4.02
C ARG A 58 -2.00 -13.35 -4.18
N GLY A 59 -2.74 -12.38 -4.70
CA GLY A 59 -4.18 -12.46 -4.89
C GLY A 59 -5.00 -12.13 -3.65
N ASP A 60 -4.43 -11.35 -2.71
CA ASP A 60 -5.12 -10.90 -1.50
C ASP A 60 -4.93 -9.37 -1.29
N LEU A 61 -5.67 -8.80 -0.35
CA LEU A 61 -5.57 -7.37 0.02
C LEU A 61 -4.85 -7.16 1.36
N GLY A 62 -4.31 -8.22 1.97
CA GLY A 62 -3.74 -8.17 3.32
C GLY A 62 -4.72 -7.62 4.36
N ASP A 63 -4.23 -6.72 5.19
CA ASP A 63 -5.01 -6.05 6.25
C ASP A 63 -5.83 -4.84 5.74
N TRP A 64 -5.87 -4.62 4.42
CA TRP A 64 -6.62 -3.51 3.86
C TRP A 64 -8.10 -3.85 3.72
N GLU A 65 -8.95 -2.91 4.11
CA GLU A 65 -10.35 -2.93 3.74
C GLU A 65 -10.50 -2.69 2.23
N VAL A 66 -11.43 -3.39 1.57
CA VAL A 66 -11.65 -3.27 0.11
C VAL A 66 -11.85 -1.81 -0.31
N ALA A 67 -12.64 -1.05 0.46
CA ALA A 67 -12.90 0.36 0.18
C ALA A 67 -11.64 1.24 0.32
N GLU A 68 -10.76 0.91 1.26
CA GLU A 68 -9.51 1.62 1.47
C GLU A 68 -8.50 1.29 0.36
N ALA A 69 -8.30 0.01 0.05
CA ALA A 69 -7.44 -0.44 -1.04
C ALA A 69 -7.93 0.10 -2.40
N ARG A 70 -9.25 0.21 -2.62
CA ARG A 70 -9.82 0.80 -3.83
C ARG A 70 -9.41 2.26 -4.02
N ARG A 71 -9.27 3.05 -2.94
CA ARG A 71 -8.77 4.43 -3.03
C ARG A 71 -7.32 4.50 -3.49
N GLN A 72 -6.53 3.45 -3.26
CA GLN A 72 -5.12 3.37 -3.64
C GLN A 72 -4.90 2.89 -5.08
N LEU A 73 -5.95 2.43 -5.77
CA LEU A 73 -5.86 1.93 -7.16
C LEU A 73 -5.15 2.88 -8.15
N PRO A 74 -5.38 4.20 -8.13
CA PRO A 74 -4.68 5.10 -9.04
C PRO A 74 -3.16 5.09 -8.83
N LEU A 75 -2.72 4.99 -7.57
CA LEU A 75 -1.30 4.93 -7.22
C LEU A 75 -0.67 3.59 -7.60
N LEU A 76 -1.35 2.48 -7.33
CA LEU A 76 -0.92 1.14 -7.76
C LEU A 76 -0.76 1.06 -9.28
N LYS A 77 -1.69 1.66 -10.02
CA LYS A 77 -1.63 1.77 -11.48
C LYS A 77 -0.46 2.63 -11.95
N ALA A 78 -0.19 3.77 -11.31
CA ALA A 78 0.98 4.59 -11.61
C ALA A 78 2.30 3.85 -11.36
N ARG A 79 2.37 3.06 -10.27
CA ARG A 79 3.51 2.16 -9.99
C ARG A 79 3.68 1.06 -11.04
N ALA A 80 2.58 0.45 -11.49
CA ALA A 80 2.63 -0.53 -12.57
C ALA A 80 3.16 0.10 -13.87
N LEU A 81 2.78 1.34 -14.19
CA LEU A 81 3.32 2.07 -15.33
C LEU A 81 4.81 2.39 -15.20
N ALA A 82 5.30 2.71 -13.98
CA ALA A 82 6.72 2.93 -13.74
C ALA A 82 7.59 1.68 -14.02
N ARG A 83 7.00 0.48 -14.00
CA ARG A 83 7.66 -0.78 -14.44
C ARG A 83 7.64 -0.97 -15.95
N VAL A 84 6.66 -0.38 -16.65
CA VAL A 84 6.60 -0.39 -18.12
C VAL A 84 7.70 0.49 -18.72
N GLY A 85 7.91 1.67 -18.12
CA GLY A 85 8.99 2.59 -18.44
C GLY A 85 9.28 3.51 -17.27
N PRO A 86 10.53 3.95 -17.09
CA PRO A 86 10.95 4.71 -15.92
C PRO A 86 10.14 6.01 -15.80
N MET A 87 9.71 6.33 -14.58
CA MET A 87 9.00 7.57 -14.25
C MET A 87 9.68 8.23 -13.06
N THR A 88 9.77 9.56 -13.09
CA THR A 88 10.18 10.34 -11.91
C THR A 88 9.03 10.35 -10.88
N PRO A 89 9.33 10.65 -9.60
CA PRO A 89 8.29 10.75 -8.57
C PRO A 89 7.18 11.75 -8.92
N VAL A 90 7.55 12.87 -9.56
CA VAL A 90 6.60 13.92 -9.98
C VAL A 90 5.66 13.41 -11.07
N GLU A 91 6.18 12.65 -12.03
CA GLU A 91 5.37 12.06 -13.09
C GLU A 91 4.46 10.96 -12.55
N MET A 92 4.93 10.13 -11.61
CA MET A 92 4.10 9.13 -10.93
C MET A 92 2.91 9.77 -10.21
N LYS A 93 3.15 10.86 -9.47
CA LYS A 93 2.10 11.61 -8.79
C LYS A 93 1.07 12.14 -9.78
N ARG A 94 1.51 12.85 -10.83
CA ARG A 94 0.61 13.39 -11.87
C ARG A 94 -0.21 12.28 -12.55
N THR A 95 0.44 11.17 -12.89
CA THR A 95 -0.24 10.01 -13.48
C THR A 95 -1.29 9.44 -12.54
N ALA A 96 -1.00 9.32 -11.24
CA ALA A 96 -1.96 8.85 -10.25
C ALA A 96 -3.16 9.81 -10.10
N GLU A 97 -2.91 11.12 -10.08
CA GLU A 97 -3.96 12.16 -10.06
C GLU A 97 -4.87 12.06 -11.29
N MET A 98 -4.29 12.00 -12.49
CA MET A 98 -5.08 11.84 -13.71
C MET A 98 -5.88 10.52 -13.72
N LEU A 99 -5.30 9.41 -13.24
CA LEU A 99 -6.01 8.14 -13.12
C LEU A 99 -7.19 8.24 -12.15
N ALA A 100 -7.04 9.00 -11.07
CA ALA A 100 -8.11 9.24 -10.10
C ALA A 100 -9.24 10.08 -10.71
N ASP A 101 -8.93 11.10 -11.51
CA ASP A 101 -9.92 11.95 -12.18
C ASP A 101 -10.76 11.16 -13.20
N TYR A 102 -10.13 10.24 -13.93
CA TYR A 102 -10.83 9.40 -14.91
C TYR A 102 -11.65 8.27 -14.27
N ALA A 103 -11.29 7.80 -13.08
CA ALA A 103 -11.95 6.66 -12.43
C ALA A 103 -13.48 6.82 -12.27
N PRO A 104 -14.02 7.91 -11.69
CA PRO A 104 -15.46 8.09 -11.55
C PRO A 104 -16.16 8.30 -12.90
N GLN A 105 -15.48 8.92 -13.86
CA GLN A 105 -16.01 9.10 -15.22
C GLN A 105 -16.15 7.75 -15.91
N ILE A 106 -15.16 6.87 -15.84
CA ILE A 106 -15.23 5.53 -16.42
C ILE A 106 -16.32 4.70 -15.71
N ALA A 107 -16.44 4.79 -14.39
CA ALA A 107 -17.40 4.01 -13.62
C ALA A 107 -18.86 4.41 -13.85
N SER A 108 -19.12 5.65 -14.27
CA SER A 108 -20.47 6.19 -14.51
C SER A 108 -21.00 5.96 -15.93
N GLN A 109 -20.23 5.30 -16.80
CA GLN A 109 -20.53 5.16 -18.22
C GLN A 109 -20.91 3.73 -18.59
N SER A 110 -21.64 3.57 -19.71
CA SER A 110 -21.84 2.26 -20.33
C SER A 110 -20.51 1.71 -20.85
N GLU A 111 -20.40 0.39 -21.02
CA GLU A 111 -19.11 -0.24 -21.34
C GLU A 111 -18.46 0.32 -22.62
N GLY A 112 -19.24 0.61 -23.66
CA GLY A 112 -18.72 1.23 -24.89
C GLY A 112 -18.13 2.63 -24.65
N SER A 113 -18.82 3.47 -23.88
CA SER A 113 -18.35 4.81 -23.51
C SER A 113 -17.18 4.77 -22.53
N ALA A 114 -17.21 3.84 -21.57
CA ALA A 114 -16.13 3.59 -20.62
C ALA A 114 -14.85 3.17 -21.35
N GLN A 115 -14.97 2.32 -22.38
CA GLN A 115 -13.83 1.92 -23.20
C GLN A 115 -13.25 3.09 -24.02
N ALA A 116 -14.09 3.98 -24.54
CA ALA A 116 -13.64 5.21 -25.21
C ALA A 116 -12.88 6.13 -24.24
N LEU A 117 -13.36 6.30 -23.01
CA LEU A 117 -12.66 7.07 -21.97
C LEU A 117 -11.32 6.45 -21.58
N ARG A 118 -11.25 5.11 -21.44
CA ARG A 118 -10.00 4.40 -21.18
C ARG A 118 -9.00 4.62 -22.32
N ALA A 119 -9.43 4.52 -23.58
CA ALA A 119 -8.58 4.75 -24.74
C ALA A 119 -8.09 6.20 -24.83
N HIS A 120 -8.96 7.17 -24.55
CA HIS A 120 -8.58 8.59 -24.51
C HIS A 120 -7.53 8.85 -23.42
N ARG A 121 -7.77 8.35 -22.20
CA ARG A 121 -6.81 8.41 -21.09
C ARG A 121 -5.46 7.80 -21.46
N ASP A 122 -5.45 6.62 -22.08
CA ASP A 122 -4.21 5.93 -22.46
C ASP A 122 -3.45 6.71 -23.55
N THR A 123 -4.17 7.38 -24.45
CA THR A 123 -3.58 8.29 -25.45
C THR A 123 -2.93 9.51 -24.80
N LEU A 124 -3.59 10.11 -23.80
CA LEU A 124 -3.01 11.23 -23.02
C LEU A 124 -1.79 10.78 -22.21
N LEU A 125 -1.84 9.60 -21.59
CA LEU A 125 -0.67 9.04 -20.91
C LEU A 125 0.51 8.86 -21.87
N ALA A 126 0.26 8.33 -23.07
CA ALA A 126 1.29 8.13 -24.07
C ALA A 126 1.85 9.45 -24.61
N SER A 127 1.04 10.52 -24.70
CA SER A 127 1.52 11.83 -25.15
C SER A 127 2.35 12.54 -24.07
N GLU A 128 1.95 12.44 -22.80
CA GLU A 128 2.70 13.02 -21.68
C GLU A 128 3.97 12.23 -21.32
N LEU A 129 3.93 10.91 -21.53
CA LEU A 129 5.02 9.99 -21.23
C LEU A 129 5.36 9.16 -22.49
N PRO A 130 6.04 9.74 -23.50
CA PRO A 130 6.31 9.07 -24.79
C PRO A 130 7.10 7.76 -24.71
N ARG A 131 7.78 7.54 -23.58
CA ARG A 131 8.49 6.30 -23.25
C ARG A 131 7.58 5.14 -22.85
N LEU A 132 6.32 5.42 -22.54
CA LEU A 132 5.28 4.42 -22.30
C LEU A 132 4.57 4.14 -23.63
N GLN A 133 4.75 2.94 -24.16
CA GLN A 133 4.04 2.51 -25.37
C GLN A 133 2.54 2.32 -25.06
N PRO A 134 1.60 2.82 -25.90
CA PRO A 134 0.15 2.72 -25.67
C PRO A 134 -0.33 1.32 -25.31
N GLU A 135 0.11 0.30 -26.03
CA GLU A 135 -0.31 -1.09 -25.83
C GLU A 135 0.15 -1.62 -24.46
N ARG A 136 1.31 -1.15 -23.99
CA ARG A 136 1.86 -1.53 -22.68
C ARG A 136 1.15 -0.79 -21.55
N ILE A 137 0.71 0.46 -21.78
CA ILE A 137 -0.11 1.22 -20.84
C ILE A 137 -1.41 0.47 -20.57
N THR A 138 -2.18 0.18 -21.63
CA THR A 138 -3.48 -0.49 -21.50
C THR A 138 -3.33 -1.83 -20.78
N ARG A 139 -2.33 -2.64 -21.15
CA ARG A 139 -2.09 -3.94 -20.52
C ARG A 139 -1.74 -3.81 -19.03
N ALA A 140 -0.87 -2.87 -18.66
CA ALA A 140 -0.47 -2.70 -17.27
C ALA A 140 -1.64 -2.23 -16.40
N LEU A 141 -2.39 -1.24 -16.86
CA LEU A 141 -3.54 -0.70 -16.12
C LEU A 141 -4.65 -1.74 -15.92
N GLU A 142 -4.88 -2.57 -16.94
CA GLU A 142 -5.88 -3.63 -16.91
C GLU A 142 -5.43 -4.80 -16.02
N ALA A 143 -4.16 -5.19 -16.06
CA ALA A 143 -3.61 -6.22 -15.19
C ALA A 143 -3.74 -5.82 -13.70
N THR A 144 -3.40 -4.57 -13.35
CA THR A 144 -3.58 -4.07 -11.99
C THR A 144 -5.05 -4.06 -11.56
N ARG A 145 -5.96 -3.68 -12.47
CA ARG A 145 -7.41 -3.73 -12.20
C ARG A 145 -7.87 -5.15 -11.90
N GLN A 146 -7.51 -6.11 -12.76
CA GLN A 146 -7.93 -7.50 -12.61
C GLN A 146 -7.39 -8.13 -11.33
N SER A 147 -6.10 -7.92 -11.03
CA SER A 147 -5.47 -8.37 -9.78
C SER A 147 -6.22 -7.83 -8.55
N PHE A 148 -6.58 -6.55 -8.56
CA PHE A 148 -7.38 -5.96 -7.48
C PHE A 148 -8.78 -6.58 -7.37
N GLU A 149 -9.54 -6.67 -8.47
CA GLU A 149 -10.90 -7.21 -8.43
C GLU A 149 -10.94 -8.68 -7.97
N SER A 150 -9.94 -9.48 -8.37
CA SER A 150 -9.79 -10.86 -7.90
C SER A 150 -9.51 -10.92 -6.39
N ALA A 151 -8.62 -10.07 -5.88
CA ALA A 151 -8.29 -10.00 -4.46
C ALA A 151 -9.49 -9.52 -3.63
N ALA A 152 -10.19 -8.47 -4.08
CA ALA A 152 -11.39 -7.95 -3.43
C ALA A 152 -12.51 -9.01 -3.37
N SER A 153 -12.79 -9.68 -4.48
CA SER A 153 -13.80 -10.75 -4.52
C SER A 153 -13.48 -11.89 -3.55
N THR A 154 -12.19 -12.21 -3.39
CA THR A 154 -11.73 -13.28 -2.49
C THR A 154 -11.93 -12.89 -1.03
N GLN A 155 -11.60 -11.66 -0.66
CA GLN A 155 -11.79 -11.14 0.70
C GLN A 155 -13.28 -11.06 1.06
N GLU A 156 -14.12 -10.55 0.15
CA GLU A 156 -15.59 -10.47 0.35
C GLU A 156 -16.22 -11.85 0.54
N ALA A 157 -15.77 -12.86 -0.23
CA ALA A 157 -16.20 -14.24 -0.06
C ALA A 157 -15.78 -14.83 1.31
N ALA A 158 -14.57 -14.54 1.77
CA ALA A 158 -14.07 -15.00 3.07
C ALA A 158 -14.88 -14.40 4.25
N LEU A 159 -15.18 -13.10 4.18
CA LEU A 159 -16.00 -12.40 5.19
C LEU A 159 -17.44 -12.94 5.23
N SER A 160 -18.00 -13.25 4.06
CA SER A 160 -19.35 -13.82 3.95
C SER A 160 -19.45 -15.23 4.55
N ASN A 161 -18.40 -16.05 4.39
CA ASN A 161 -18.36 -17.42 4.94
C ASN A 161 -18.13 -17.47 6.45
N THR A 162 -17.53 -16.43 7.05
CA THR A 162 -17.26 -16.38 8.50
C THR A 162 -18.47 -15.88 9.30
N SER A 163 -19.46 -15.29 8.62
CA SER A 163 -20.67 -14.72 9.23
C SER A 163 -21.88 -15.68 9.26
N ASN A 164 -21.70 -16.92 8.78
CA ASN A 164 -22.70 -18.01 8.80
C ASN A 164 -22.31 -19.10 9.79
#